data_AF-A0A2H1EII5-F1
#
_entry.id   AF-A0A2H1EII5-F1
#
_cell.length_a   1.000
_cell.length_b   1.000
_cell.length_c   1.000
_cell.angle_alpha   90.00
_cell.angle_beta   90.00
_cell.angle_gamma   90.00
#
_symmetry.space_group_name_H-M   'P 1'
#
loop_
_entity.id
_entity.type
_entity.pdbx_description
1 polymer ?
#
loop_
_entity_poly.entity_id
_entity_poly.type
_entity_poly.pdbx_seq_one_letter_code
_entity_poly.pdbx_strand_id
1 'polypeptide(L)'
;MGTDFSWNASLVFSIASLAISVIAIVMSSLIAWTSPHRSEKIKKTSQARQIHFDKIKKNCLELLVNGVDNVTSHFRIDESTLYGKQSLLDLMNDRELKETMDVKLWVSIINSSSSYGNEMIFLDNVLYNDLDNHYPEIKKQIGIVQKYIDESYPIYHEKFNVLVLKLFDELERSINVQQNEQNKISMTVAVALNCIFHDDIKRWPNLYNVSSKNGTLPVIKEIVNKPEITELTNPLKEISKKSLSLLSDLRNSLNQIIRYEGELKGKCNYLQV
;
A
#
# COMPACT_ATOMS: atom_id res chain seq x y z
N MET A 1 -9.42 -26.36 87.18
CA MET A 1 -9.30 -25.06 86.47
C MET A 1 -7.90 -24.56 86.77
N GLY A 2 -6.92 -24.46 85.87
CA GLY A 2 -6.85 -24.59 84.43
C GLY A 2 -5.62 -23.80 84.00
N THR A 3 -4.43 -24.42 83.92
CA THR A 3 -3.18 -23.69 83.61
C THR A 3 -2.15 -24.48 82.79
N ASP A 4 -2.46 -25.66 82.27
CA ASP A 4 -1.47 -26.47 81.50
C ASP A 4 -1.60 -26.33 79.97
N PHE A 5 -2.53 -25.52 79.47
CA PHE A 5 -2.81 -25.42 78.03
C PHE A 5 -2.07 -24.26 77.31
N SER A 6 -1.46 -23.32 78.05
CA SER A 6 -0.88 -22.10 77.45
C SER A 6 0.55 -22.27 76.92
N TRP A 7 1.37 -23.15 77.52
CA TRP A 7 2.75 -23.39 77.10
C TRP A 7 2.86 -24.11 75.76
N ASN A 8 1.94 -25.05 75.48
CA ASN A 8 1.88 -25.73 74.18
C ASN A 8 1.46 -24.81 73.04
N ALA A 9 0.55 -23.86 73.28
CA ALA A 9 0.13 -22.90 72.26
C ALA A 9 1.28 -21.95 71.86
N SER A 10 2.02 -21.42 72.84
CA SER A 10 3.18 -20.53 72.60
C SER A 10 4.30 -21.21 71.81
N LEU A 11 4.60 -22.48 72.15
CA LEU A 11 5.61 -23.27 71.45
C LEU A 11 5.17 -23.57 70.01
N VAL A 12 3.92 -23.96 69.80
CA VAL A 12 3.35 -24.23 68.47
C VAL A 12 3.34 -22.97 67.60
N PHE A 13 2.98 -21.81 68.17
CA PHE A 13 3.05 -20.52 67.47
C PHE A 13 4.49 -20.14 67.09
N SER A 14 5.44 -20.38 67.98
CA SER A 14 6.86 -20.09 67.74
C SER A 14 7.43 -20.97 66.63
N ILE A 15 7.12 -22.28 66.63
CA ILE A 15 7.55 -23.23 65.60
C ILE A 15 6.90 -22.89 64.25
N ALA A 16 5.60 -22.55 64.23
CA ALA A 16 4.91 -22.14 63.01
C ALA A 16 5.48 -20.83 62.44
N SER A 17 5.77 -19.84 63.29
CA SER A 17 6.39 -18.58 62.89
C SER A 17 7.79 -18.78 62.30
N LEU A 18 8.59 -19.66 62.92
CA LEU A 18 9.92 -20.01 62.44
C LEU A 18 9.85 -20.74 61.09
N ALA A 19 8.91 -21.67 60.94
CA ALA A 19 8.67 -22.38 59.69
C ALA A 19 8.25 -21.44 58.55
N ILE A 20 7.33 -20.50 58.81
CA ILE A 20 6.89 -19.49 57.83
C ILE A 20 8.07 -18.60 57.41
N SER A 21 8.90 -18.19 58.38
CA SER A 21 10.07 -17.34 58.11
C SER A 21 11.10 -18.06 57.24
N VAL A 22 11.36 -19.35 57.51
CA VAL A 22 12.25 -20.18 56.69
C VAL A 22 11.70 -20.36 55.27
N ILE A 23 10.39 -20.64 55.13
CA ILE A 23 9.74 -20.77 53.82
C ILE A 23 9.83 -19.44 53.04
N ALA A 24 9.59 -18.31 53.69
CA ALA A 24 9.67 -17.00 53.06
C ALA A 24 11.08 -16.67 52.56
N ILE A 25 12.12 -17.01 53.34
CA ILE A 25 13.52 -16.81 52.95
C ILE A 25 13.87 -17.70 51.75
N VAL A 26 13.48 -18.97 51.78
CA VAL A 26 13.75 -19.92 50.68
C VAL A 26 13.03 -19.49 49.40
N MET A 27 11.75 -19.09 49.49
CA MET A 27 10.97 -18.62 48.35
C MET A 27 11.52 -17.30 47.79
N SER A 28 11.92 -16.36 48.65
CA SER A 28 12.53 -15.09 48.22
C SER A 28 13.85 -15.32 47.48
N SER A 29 14.65 -16.26 47.96
CA SER A 29 15.93 -16.66 47.33
C SER A 29 15.70 -17.34 45.98
N LEU A 30 14.69 -18.20 45.87
CA LEU A 30 14.28 -18.85 44.61
C LEU A 30 13.76 -17.84 43.59
N ILE A 31 12.94 -16.87 44.02
CA ILE A 31 12.45 -15.79 43.17
C ILE A 31 13.63 -14.90 42.74
N ALA A 32 14.54 -14.54 43.65
CA ALA A 32 15.71 -13.74 43.35
C ALA A 32 16.71 -14.44 42.43
N TRP A 33 16.81 -15.77 42.47
CA TRP A 33 17.67 -16.55 41.58
C TRP A 33 17.05 -16.78 40.20
N THR A 34 15.73 -17.02 40.14
CA THR A 34 15.02 -17.25 38.86
C THR A 34 14.67 -15.96 38.13
N SER A 35 14.53 -14.83 38.83
CA SER A 35 14.19 -13.53 38.28
C SER A 35 15.22 -12.99 37.26
N PRO A 36 16.55 -13.01 37.53
CA PRO A 36 17.57 -12.61 36.57
C PRO A 36 17.51 -13.45 35.28
N HIS A 37 17.45 -14.78 35.41
CA HIS A 37 17.37 -15.68 34.25
C HIS A 37 16.09 -15.48 33.43
N ARG A 38 14.96 -15.26 34.11
CA ARG A 38 13.69 -14.94 33.44
C ARG A 38 13.75 -13.57 32.76
N SER A 39 14.34 -12.58 33.41
CA SER A 39 14.51 -11.23 32.87
C SER A 39 15.42 -11.22 31.64
N GLU A 40 16.50 -12.01 31.65
CA GLU A 40 17.44 -12.13 30.53
C GLU A 40 16.79 -12.84 29.34
N LYS A 41 15.99 -13.89 29.59
CA LYS A 41 15.21 -14.57 28.55
C LYS A 41 14.15 -13.65 27.93
N ILE A 42 13.49 -12.81 28.73
CA ILE A 42 12.54 -11.81 28.23
C ILE A 42 13.26 -10.77 27.37
N LYS A 43 14.41 -10.25 27.83
CA LYS A 43 15.23 -9.30 27.06
C LYS A 43 15.68 -9.88 25.72
N LYS A 44 16.22 -11.10 25.70
CA LYS A 44 16.65 -11.79 24.47
C LYS A 44 15.48 -11.99 23.50
N THR A 45 14.33 -12.41 24.01
CA THR A 45 13.12 -12.58 23.17
C THR A 45 12.65 -11.25 22.60
N SER A 46 12.60 -10.18 23.41
CA SER A 46 12.19 -8.84 22.97
C SER A 46 13.15 -8.28 21.93
N GLN A 47 14.47 -8.38 22.15
CA GLN A 47 15.47 -7.98 21.16
C GLN A 47 15.32 -8.74 19.84
N ALA A 48 15.10 -10.05 19.90
CA ALA A 48 14.92 -10.86 18.69
C ALA A 48 13.62 -10.52 17.95
N ARG A 49 12.53 -10.20 18.68
CA ARG A 49 11.29 -9.66 18.09
C ARG A 49 11.51 -8.33 17.40
N GLN A 50 12.27 -7.43 18.02
CA GLN A 50 12.57 -6.13 17.46
C GLN A 50 13.40 -6.25 16.19
N ILE A 51 14.46 -7.07 16.20
CA ILE A 51 15.27 -7.36 15.01
C ILE A 51 14.40 -7.95 13.89
N HIS A 52 13.49 -8.87 14.22
CA HIS A 52 12.61 -9.45 13.23
C HIS A 52 11.59 -8.43 12.69
N PHE A 53 11.03 -7.59 13.56
CA PHE A 53 10.15 -6.50 13.16
C PHE A 53 10.84 -5.54 12.19
N ASP A 54 12.09 -5.15 12.48
CA ASP A 54 12.88 -4.28 11.61
C ASP A 54 13.11 -4.91 10.23
N LYS A 55 13.30 -6.23 10.16
CA LYS A 55 13.37 -6.97 8.88
C LYS A 55 12.04 -6.94 8.13
N ILE A 56 10.92 -7.21 8.80
CA ILE A 56 9.58 -7.16 8.19
C ILE A 56 9.27 -5.75 7.69
N LYS A 57 9.60 -4.73 8.47
CA LYS A 57 9.41 -3.33 8.10
C LYS A 57 10.16 -3.00 6.81
N LYS A 58 11.47 -3.21 6.79
CA LYS A 58 12.34 -2.83 5.67
C LYS A 58 12.14 -3.68 4.43
N ASN A 59 12.06 -4.99 4.59
CA ASN A 59 12.10 -5.95 3.47
C ASN A 59 10.70 -6.45 3.06
N CYS A 60 9.64 -5.97 3.70
CA CYS A 60 8.27 -6.35 3.34
C CYS A 60 7.32 -5.15 3.34
N LEU A 61 7.11 -4.47 4.48
CA LEU A 61 6.09 -3.42 4.58
C LEU A 61 6.45 -2.18 3.75
N GLU A 62 7.69 -1.70 3.80
CA GLU A 62 8.14 -0.56 2.99
C GLU A 62 8.10 -0.87 1.49
N LEU A 63 8.46 -2.10 1.12
CA LEU A 63 8.35 -2.58 -0.26
C LEU A 63 6.88 -2.64 -0.73
N LEU A 64 5.96 -3.09 0.12
CA LEU A 64 4.53 -3.06 -0.17
C LEU A 64 4.01 -1.63 -0.35
N VAL A 65 4.47 -0.67 0.47
CA VAL A 65 4.11 0.75 0.30
C VAL A 65 4.57 1.27 -1.06
N ASN A 66 5.81 0.98 -1.46
CA ASN A 66 6.33 1.39 -2.77
C ASN A 66 5.52 0.75 -3.92
N GLY A 67 5.14 -0.53 -3.77
CA GLY A 67 4.28 -1.22 -4.73
C GLY A 67 2.90 -0.57 -4.84
N VAL A 68 2.29 -0.22 -3.72
CA VAL A 68 1.00 0.50 -3.68
C VAL A 68 1.13 1.88 -4.34
N ASP A 69 2.21 2.61 -4.10
CA ASP A 69 2.45 3.92 -4.72
C ASP A 69 2.64 3.81 -6.25
N ASN A 70 3.37 2.78 -6.71
CA ASN A 70 3.52 2.50 -8.14
C ASN A 70 2.17 2.15 -8.81
N VAL A 71 1.34 1.33 -8.16
CA VAL A 71 0.04 0.96 -8.73
C VAL A 71 -0.91 2.15 -8.72
N THR A 72 -0.84 2.99 -7.68
CA THR A 72 -1.61 4.24 -7.58
C THR A 72 -1.36 5.16 -8.78
N SER A 73 -0.13 5.26 -9.28
CA SER A 73 0.17 6.13 -10.43
C SER A 73 -0.48 5.68 -11.73
N HIS A 74 -0.94 4.43 -11.84
CA HIS A 74 -1.61 3.91 -13.05
C HIS A 74 -3.09 4.27 -13.11
N PHE A 75 -3.72 4.52 -11.95
CA PHE A 75 -5.10 4.98 -11.87
C PHE A 75 -5.22 6.49 -11.68
N ARG A 76 -4.10 7.18 -11.42
CA ARG A 76 -4.04 8.61 -11.19
C ARG A 76 -3.61 9.34 -12.47
N ILE A 77 -4.58 9.94 -13.14
CA ILE A 77 -4.31 10.95 -14.17
C ILE A 77 -3.94 12.23 -13.45
N ASP A 78 -2.78 12.81 -13.70
CA ASP A 78 -2.44 14.15 -13.25
C ASP A 78 -1.52 14.82 -14.25
N GLU A 79 -1.28 16.11 -14.07
CA GLU A 79 -0.39 16.86 -14.95
C GLU A 79 1.04 16.29 -14.94
N SER A 80 1.56 15.88 -13.79
CA SER A 80 2.94 15.36 -13.67
C SER A 80 3.15 14.02 -14.39
N THR A 81 2.13 13.15 -14.43
CA THR A 81 2.19 11.87 -15.12
C THR A 81 2.07 12.02 -16.63
N LEU A 82 1.38 13.06 -17.10
CA LEU A 82 1.19 13.35 -18.53
C LEU A 82 2.26 14.26 -19.13
N TYR A 83 2.92 15.09 -18.33
CA TYR A 83 3.99 16.00 -18.76
C TYR A 83 5.39 15.36 -18.66
N GLY A 84 5.58 14.38 -17.76
CA GLY A 84 6.89 13.83 -17.39
C GLY A 84 7.34 12.57 -18.14
N LYS A 85 6.45 11.85 -18.82
CA LYS A 85 6.83 10.73 -19.69
C LYS A 85 6.91 11.22 -21.13
N GLN A 86 7.93 10.74 -21.84
CA GLN A 86 8.05 10.77 -23.30
C GLN A 86 6.64 10.70 -23.89
N SER A 87 6.31 11.76 -24.64
CA SER A 87 4.99 12.22 -25.06
C SER A 87 3.86 11.17 -25.12
N LEU A 88 2.61 11.60 -24.87
CA LEU A 88 1.39 10.84 -25.22
C LEU A 88 1.45 10.24 -26.65
N LEU A 89 2.26 10.87 -27.52
CA LEU A 89 2.66 10.44 -28.86
C LEU A 89 3.49 9.14 -28.90
N ASP A 90 4.41 8.92 -27.97
CA ASP A 90 5.16 7.66 -27.84
C ASP A 90 4.23 6.52 -27.38
N LEU A 91 3.28 6.82 -26.48
CA LEU A 91 2.22 5.88 -26.09
C LEU A 91 1.28 5.54 -27.27
N MET A 92 1.10 6.46 -28.23
CA MET A 92 0.26 6.24 -29.42
C MET A 92 1.01 5.56 -30.58
N ASN A 93 2.31 5.84 -30.73
CA ASN A 93 3.15 5.28 -31.79
C ASN A 93 3.62 3.85 -31.49
N ASP A 94 3.57 3.44 -30.22
CA ASP A 94 3.76 2.05 -29.86
C ASP A 94 2.54 1.24 -30.31
N ARG A 95 2.63 0.54 -31.44
CA ARG A 95 1.65 -0.52 -31.79
C ARG A 95 1.54 -1.57 -30.68
N GLU A 96 2.57 -1.64 -29.83
CA GLU A 96 2.59 -2.45 -28.62
C GLU A 96 1.68 -1.93 -27.51
N LEU A 97 1.11 -0.71 -27.54
CA LEU A 97 0.17 -0.31 -26.48
C LEU A 97 -1.10 -1.20 -26.40
N LYS A 98 -1.38 -1.96 -27.47
CA LYS A 98 -2.37 -3.04 -27.47
C LYS A 98 -1.95 -4.28 -26.66
N GLU A 99 -0.65 -4.49 -26.45
CA GLU A 99 -0.06 -5.72 -25.91
C GLU A 99 0.79 -5.52 -24.64
N THR A 100 1.39 -4.35 -24.37
CA THR A 100 2.45 -4.20 -23.34
C THR A 100 2.05 -3.51 -22.03
N MET A 101 0.88 -2.88 -21.91
CA MET A 101 0.36 -2.46 -20.59
C MET A 101 -0.38 -3.60 -19.87
N ASP A 102 0.08 -4.82 -20.13
CA ASP A 102 -0.37 -6.10 -19.64
C ASP A 102 -0.43 -6.10 -18.10
N VAL A 103 -1.65 -6.16 -17.55
CA VAL A 103 -2.22 -6.83 -16.34
C VAL A 103 -1.33 -7.21 -15.13
N LYS A 104 -0.01 -7.20 -15.23
CA LYS A 104 0.99 -7.77 -14.29
C LYS A 104 1.52 -6.79 -13.25
N LEU A 105 0.95 -5.59 -13.18
CA LEU A 105 1.49 -4.51 -12.35
C LEU A 105 1.40 -4.79 -10.85
N TRP A 106 0.35 -5.48 -10.42
CA TRP A 106 0.19 -5.94 -9.05
C TRP A 106 0.84 -7.31 -8.81
N VAL A 107 0.74 -8.21 -9.81
CA VAL A 107 1.32 -9.57 -9.77
C VAL A 107 2.84 -9.53 -9.61
N SER A 108 3.53 -8.54 -10.20
CA SER A 108 4.99 -8.35 -10.06
C SER A 108 5.44 -7.90 -8.67
N ILE A 109 4.54 -7.37 -7.83
CA ILE A 109 4.84 -6.94 -6.46
C ILE A 109 4.81 -8.14 -5.50
N ILE A 110 3.96 -9.14 -5.78
CA ILE A 110 3.67 -10.24 -4.84
C ILE A 110 4.23 -11.59 -5.28
N ASN A 111 4.46 -11.82 -6.58
CA ASN A 111 4.98 -13.10 -7.07
C ASN A 111 6.50 -13.12 -7.23
N SER A 112 7.10 -14.15 -6.65
CA SER A 112 8.53 -14.47 -6.59
C SER A 112 9.06 -15.26 -7.81
N SER A 113 8.35 -15.28 -8.93
CA SER A 113 8.62 -16.24 -10.02
C SER A 113 8.29 -15.75 -11.43
N SER A 114 8.69 -14.53 -11.78
CA SER A 114 8.80 -14.19 -13.21
C SER A 114 10.16 -13.58 -13.49
N SER A 115 11.01 -14.32 -14.19
CA SER A 115 12.03 -13.75 -15.07
C SER A 115 11.35 -12.67 -15.90
N TYR A 116 11.68 -11.38 -15.82
CA TYR A 116 11.55 -10.37 -16.90
C TYR A 116 11.78 -8.95 -16.33
N GLY A 117 12.98 -8.43 -16.55
CA GLY A 117 13.15 -7.08 -17.12
C GLY A 117 13.16 -5.87 -16.21
N ASN A 118 12.04 -5.47 -15.61
CA ASN A 118 11.90 -4.10 -15.10
C ASN A 118 11.54 -4.07 -13.62
N GLU A 119 12.47 -3.55 -12.82
CA GLU A 119 12.41 -3.17 -11.39
C GLU A 119 11.34 -3.92 -10.56
N MET A 120 11.53 -5.24 -10.42
CA MET A 120 10.68 -6.08 -9.59
C MET A 120 10.90 -5.77 -8.10
N ILE A 121 9.81 -5.45 -7.40
CA ILE A 121 9.81 -5.45 -5.93
C ILE A 121 9.75 -6.91 -5.49
N PHE A 122 10.92 -7.50 -5.21
CA PHE A 122 10.99 -8.84 -4.65
C PHE A 122 10.64 -8.82 -3.16
N LEU A 123 9.40 -9.18 -2.83
CA LEU A 123 9.04 -9.45 -1.44
C LEU A 123 9.65 -10.78 -0.99
N ASP A 124 10.27 -10.78 0.18
CA ASP A 124 10.68 -12.01 0.84
C ASP A 124 9.41 -12.82 1.17
N ASN A 125 9.21 -13.96 0.49
CA ASN A 125 8.05 -14.83 0.67
C ASN A 125 7.85 -15.27 2.13
N VAL A 126 8.94 -15.49 2.86
CA VAL A 126 8.86 -15.91 4.27
C VAL A 126 8.29 -14.78 5.09
N LEU A 127 8.82 -13.56 4.94
CA LEU A 127 8.32 -12.37 5.64
C LEU A 127 6.88 -12.01 5.23
N TYR A 128 6.54 -12.16 3.95
CA TYR A 128 5.20 -11.90 3.44
C TYR A 128 4.16 -12.90 3.95
N ASN A 129 4.53 -14.16 4.11
CA ASN A 129 3.66 -15.16 4.75
C ASN A 129 3.56 -14.92 6.25
N ASP A 130 4.61 -14.40 6.88
CA ASP A 130 4.59 -14.08 8.30
C ASP A 130 3.70 -12.88 8.65
N LEU A 131 3.33 -12.05 7.67
CA LEU A 131 2.26 -11.06 7.84
C LEU A 131 0.93 -11.70 8.24
N ASP A 132 0.64 -12.94 7.87
CA ASP A 132 -0.61 -13.61 8.26
C ASP A 132 -0.64 -13.90 9.78
N ASN A 133 0.53 -14.14 10.38
CA ASN A 133 0.68 -14.38 11.82
C ASN A 133 0.58 -13.09 12.64
N HIS A 134 1.14 -11.99 12.11
CA HIS A 134 1.31 -10.75 12.84
C HIS A 134 0.26 -9.69 12.51
N TYR A 135 -0.23 -9.68 11.26
CA TYR A 135 -1.11 -8.67 10.67
C TYR A 135 -2.16 -9.29 9.73
N PRO A 136 -3.02 -10.20 10.21
CA PRO A 136 -3.98 -10.92 9.35
C PRO A 136 -4.94 -9.97 8.60
N GLU A 137 -5.33 -8.86 9.21
CA GLU A 137 -6.17 -7.86 8.55
C GLU A 137 -5.45 -7.16 7.38
N ILE A 138 -4.14 -6.93 7.48
CA ILE A 138 -3.35 -6.41 6.35
C ILE A 138 -3.30 -7.44 5.23
N LYS A 139 -3.05 -8.70 5.54
CA LYS A 139 -3.01 -9.78 4.54
C LYS A 139 -4.34 -9.86 3.79
N LYS A 140 -5.45 -9.80 4.52
CA LYS A 140 -6.80 -9.76 3.96
C LYS A 140 -7.03 -8.53 3.09
N GLN A 141 -6.63 -7.34 3.54
CA GLN A 141 -6.73 -6.11 2.74
C GLN A 141 -5.94 -6.23 1.44
N ILE A 142 -4.69 -6.71 1.49
CA ILE A 142 -3.86 -6.96 0.31
C ILE A 142 -4.58 -7.89 -0.67
N GLY A 143 -5.18 -8.99 -0.20
CA GLY A 143 -5.95 -9.90 -1.04
C GLY A 143 -7.19 -9.26 -1.69
N ILE A 144 -7.88 -8.35 -0.98
CA ILE A 144 -9.01 -7.59 -1.53
C ILE A 144 -8.55 -6.64 -2.62
N VAL A 145 -7.47 -5.89 -2.37
CA VAL A 145 -6.89 -4.97 -3.36
C VAL A 145 -6.43 -5.74 -4.58
N GLN A 146 -5.69 -6.83 -4.39
CA GLN A 146 -5.22 -7.71 -5.46
C GLN A 146 -6.37 -8.15 -6.36
N LYS A 147 -7.38 -8.80 -5.79
CA LYS A 147 -8.51 -9.32 -6.53
C LYS A 147 -9.21 -8.23 -7.33
N TYR A 148 -9.44 -7.07 -6.71
CA TYR A 148 -10.12 -5.97 -7.39
C TYR A 148 -9.29 -5.42 -8.55
N ILE A 149 -7.98 -5.26 -8.38
CA ILE A 149 -7.10 -4.73 -9.42
C ILE A 149 -6.95 -5.73 -10.58
N ASP A 150 -6.77 -7.02 -10.28
CA ASP A 150 -6.68 -8.07 -11.29
C ASP A 150 -7.95 -8.13 -12.17
N GLU A 151 -9.13 -7.91 -11.57
CA GLU A 151 -10.41 -7.90 -12.29
C GLU A 151 -10.66 -6.57 -13.04
N SER A 152 -10.31 -5.42 -12.45
CA SER A 152 -10.72 -4.10 -12.96
C SER A 152 -9.69 -3.44 -13.88
N TYR A 153 -8.40 -3.71 -13.71
CA TYR A 153 -7.34 -3.07 -14.48
C TYR A 153 -7.39 -3.39 -15.97
N PRO A 154 -7.62 -4.65 -16.42
CA PRO A 154 -7.75 -4.94 -17.85
C PRO A 154 -8.86 -4.12 -18.51
N ILE A 155 -10.01 -4.02 -17.84
CA ILE A 155 -11.18 -3.26 -18.29
C ILE A 155 -10.87 -1.76 -18.32
N TYR A 156 -10.21 -1.25 -17.28
CA TYR A 156 -9.78 0.14 -17.20
C TYR A 156 -8.83 0.49 -18.34
N HIS A 157 -7.80 -0.33 -18.55
CA HIS A 157 -6.79 -0.12 -19.57
C HIS A 157 -7.39 -0.12 -20.99
N GLU A 158 -8.19 -1.13 -21.32
CA GLU A 158 -8.86 -1.22 -22.62
C GLU A 158 -9.70 0.03 -22.91
N LYS A 159 -10.55 0.42 -21.95
CA LYS A 159 -11.41 1.60 -22.10
C LYS A 159 -10.62 2.91 -22.14
N PHE A 160 -9.53 3.00 -21.38
CA PHE A 160 -8.67 4.18 -21.39
C PHE A 160 -8.01 4.36 -22.76
N ASN A 161 -7.53 3.28 -23.37
CA ASN A 161 -6.97 3.33 -24.73
C ASN A 161 -8.01 3.74 -25.77
N VAL A 162 -9.22 3.18 -25.70
CA VAL A 162 -10.33 3.58 -26.58
C VAL A 162 -10.64 5.07 -26.42
N LEU A 163 -10.68 5.56 -25.18
CA LEU A 163 -10.91 6.98 -24.90
C LEU A 163 -9.80 7.86 -25.49
N VAL A 164 -8.53 7.52 -25.27
CA VAL A 164 -7.39 8.29 -25.78
C VAL A 164 -7.42 8.39 -27.31
N LEU A 165 -7.62 7.27 -27.99
CA LEU A 165 -7.72 7.24 -29.46
C LEU A 165 -8.90 8.07 -29.95
N LYS A 166 -10.07 7.95 -29.30
CA LYS A 166 -11.25 8.71 -29.68
C LYS A 166 -11.07 10.22 -29.47
N LEU A 167 -10.44 10.63 -28.36
CA LEU A 167 -10.12 12.03 -28.12
C LEU A 167 -9.13 12.57 -29.17
N PHE A 168 -8.13 11.77 -29.55
CA PHE A 168 -7.17 12.15 -30.57
C PHE A 168 -7.87 12.41 -31.91
N ASP A 169 -8.67 11.45 -32.39
CA ASP A 169 -9.41 11.55 -33.64
C ASP A 169 -10.35 12.76 -33.68
N GLU A 170 -11.09 13.00 -32.58
CA GLU A 170 -12.02 14.13 -32.48
C GLU A 170 -11.29 15.48 -32.47
N LEU A 171 -10.15 15.56 -31.77
CA LEU A 171 -9.37 16.78 -31.67
C LEU A 171 -8.60 17.09 -32.95
N GLU A 172 -8.08 16.07 -33.63
CA GLU A 172 -7.41 16.21 -34.93
C GLU A 172 -8.38 16.73 -36.00
N ARG A 173 -9.65 16.29 -36.00
CA ARG A 173 -10.67 16.81 -36.91
C ARG A 173 -11.11 18.23 -36.58
N SER A 174 -11.15 18.57 -35.29
CA SER A 174 -11.75 19.84 -34.81
C SER A 174 -10.73 20.98 -34.77
N ILE A 175 -9.47 20.67 -34.53
CA ILE A 175 -8.37 21.62 -34.52
C ILE A 175 -7.62 21.37 -35.82
N ASN A 176 -7.67 22.31 -36.77
CA ASN A 176 -7.09 22.17 -38.10
C ASN A 176 -5.55 22.22 -38.01
N VAL A 177 -4.93 21.14 -37.51
CA VAL A 177 -3.52 21.07 -37.15
C VAL A 177 -2.72 20.58 -38.36
N GLN A 178 -1.83 21.42 -38.91
CA GLN A 178 -0.88 20.97 -39.93
C GLN A 178 0.10 19.95 -39.31
N GLN A 179 0.56 18.96 -40.10
CA GLN A 179 1.39 17.83 -39.66
C GLN A 179 2.64 18.18 -38.81
N ASN A 180 3.15 19.42 -38.85
CA ASN A 180 4.25 19.89 -38.00
C ASN A 180 3.86 20.19 -36.52
N GLU A 181 2.60 19.97 -36.14
CA GLU A 181 2.05 20.34 -34.83
C GLU A 181 1.47 19.14 -34.05
N GLN A 182 1.91 17.91 -34.35
CA GLN A 182 1.45 16.68 -33.67
C GLN A 182 1.61 16.75 -32.13
N ASN A 183 2.66 17.41 -31.64
CA ASN A 183 2.86 17.72 -30.22
C ASN A 183 1.73 18.57 -29.60
N LYS A 184 1.06 19.43 -30.39
CA LYS A 184 -0.09 20.21 -29.93
C LYS A 184 -1.32 19.32 -29.74
N ILE A 185 -1.54 18.31 -30.58
CA ILE A 185 -2.67 17.37 -30.41
C ILE A 185 -2.47 16.55 -29.14
N SER A 186 -1.26 16.01 -28.89
CA SER A 186 -0.98 15.25 -27.66
C SER A 186 -1.15 16.08 -26.39
N MET A 187 -0.69 17.34 -26.38
CA MET A 187 -0.95 18.26 -25.27
C MET A 187 -2.45 18.55 -25.10
N THR A 188 -3.19 18.63 -26.19
CA THR A 188 -4.64 18.87 -26.18
C THR A 188 -5.41 17.63 -25.67
N VAL A 189 -4.97 16.41 -26.00
CA VAL A 189 -5.47 15.17 -25.42
C VAL A 189 -5.18 15.11 -23.93
N ALA A 190 -3.98 15.49 -23.49
CA ALA A 190 -3.65 15.58 -22.06
C ALA A 190 -4.58 16.55 -21.31
N VAL A 191 -4.90 17.68 -21.93
CA VAL A 191 -5.87 18.64 -21.38
C VAL A 191 -7.28 18.05 -21.35
N ALA A 192 -7.71 17.35 -22.40
CA ALA A 192 -9.01 16.68 -22.44
C ALA A 192 -9.15 15.62 -21.34
N LEU A 193 -8.12 14.80 -21.12
CA LEU A 193 -8.07 13.83 -20.02
C LEU A 193 -8.14 14.53 -18.67
N ASN A 194 -7.44 15.64 -18.46
CA ASN A 194 -7.54 16.39 -17.20
C ASN A 194 -8.92 17.02 -17.00
N CYS A 195 -9.56 17.56 -18.05
CA CYS A 195 -10.95 18.03 -18.00
C CYS A 195 -11.92 16.91 -17.64
N ILE A 196 -11.66 15.69 -18.11
CA ILE A 196 -12.49 14.53 -17.79
C ILE A 196 -12.30 14.14 -16.33
N PHE A 197 -11.06 13.89 -15.89
CA PHE A 197 -10.78 13.28 -14.59
C PHE A 197 -10.71 14.28 -13.43
N HIS A 198 -10.63 15.58 -13.70
CA HIS A 198 -10.54 16.64 -12.70
C HIS A 198 -11.41 17.85 -13.03
N ASP A 199 -12.33 18.15 -12.14
CA ASP A 199 -13.15 19.35 -12.23
C ASP A 199 -12.41 20.62 -11.73
N ASP A 200 -11.33 20.44 -10.96
CA ASP A 200 -10.56 21.53 -10.34
C ASP A 200 -9.28 21.86 -11.13
N ILE A 201 -9.23 23.08 -11.66
CA ILE A 201 -8.09 23.66 -12.39
C ILE A 201 -6.81 23.63 -11.55
N LYS A 202 -6.91 23.71 -10.21
CA LYS A 202 -5.75 23.64 -9.31
C LYS A 202 -4.94 22.35 -9.46
N ARG A 203 -5.52 21.30 -10.04
CA ARG A 203 -4.85 20.00 -10.26
C ARG A 203 -4.04 19.94 -11.56
N TRP A 204 -4.22 20.89 -12.47
CA TRP A 204 -3.56 20.92 -13.79
C TRP A 204 -3.34 22.35 -14.30
N PRO A 205 -2.72 23.25 -13.51
CA PRO A 205 -2.62 24.66 -13.85
C PRO A 205 -1.79 24.94 -15.11
N ASN A 206 -0.77 24.12 -15.43
CA ASN A 206 0.08 24.39 -16.59
C ASN A 206 -0.63 24.04 -17.90
N LEU A 207 -1.27 22.88 -17.97
CA LEU A 207 -2.10 22.41 -19.08
C LEU A 207 -3.27 23.38 -19.32
N TYR A 208 -3.90 23.89 -18.27
CA TYR A 208 -4.94 24.92 -18.38
C TYR A 208 -4.41 26.18 -19.04
N ASN A 209 -3.28 26.70 -18.55
CA ASN A 209 -2.67 27.91 -19.09
C ASN A 209 -2.28 27.76 -20.55
N VAL A 210 -1.76 26.60 -20.95
CA VAL A 210 -1.40 26.30 -22.35
C VAL A 210 -2.65 26.31 -23.24
N SER A 211 -3.69 25.56 -22.88
CA SER A 211 -4.93 25.50 -23.68
C SER A 211 -5.71 26.81 -23.69
N SER A 212 -5.68 27.58 -22.60
CA SER A 212 -6.30 28.91 -22.55
C SER A 212 -5.59 29.90 -23.48
N LYS A 213 -4.26 29.96 -23.44
CA LYS A 213 -3.47 30.82 -24.34
C LYS A 213 -3.64 30.45 -25.82
N ASN A 214 -3.77 29.16 -26.11
CA ASN A 214 -3.95 28.65 -27.47
C ASN A 214 -5.40 28.70 -27.95
N GLY A 215 -6.36 29.11 -27.10
CA GLY A 215 -7.78 29.17 -27.45
C GLY A 215 -8.44 27.80 -27.71
N THR A 216 -7.80 26.69 -27.35
CA THR A 216 -8.31 25.33 -27.62
C THR A 216 -9.30 24.83 -26.57
N LEU A 217 -9.32 25.48 -25.39
CA LEU A 217 -10.15 25.04 -24.26
C LEU A 217 -11.66 24.95 -24.56
N PRO A 218 -12.31 25.87 -25.30
CA PRO A 218 -13.73 25.73 -25.65
C PRO A 218 -14.02 24.48 -26.49
N VAL A 219 -13.17 24.20 -27.49
CA VAL A 219 -13.30 23.02 -28.37
C VAL A 219 -13.11 21.73 -27.57
N ILE A 220 -12.13 21.69 -26.68
CA ILE A 220 -11.91 20.55 -25.78
C ILE A 220 -13.14 20.32 -24.92
N LYS A 221 -13.71 21.37 -24.32
CA LYS A 221 -14.91 21.27 -23.48
C LYS A 221 -16.11 20.75 -24.26
N GLU A 222 -16.28 21.16 -25.51
CA GLU A 222 -17.34 20.63 -26.37
C GLU A 222 -17.17 19.13 -26.60
N ILE A 223 -15.95 18.68 -26.93
CA ILE A 223 -15.65 17.28 -27.22
C ILE A 223 -15.84 16.39 -25.99
N VAL A 224 -15.29 16.78 -24.82
CA VAL A 224 -15.39 15.95 -23.61
C VAL A 224 -16.83 15.80 -23.10
N ASN A 225 -17.72 16.74 -23.45
CA ASN A 225 -19.14 16.70 -23.10
C ASN A 225 -20.00 15.92 -24.10
N LYS A 226 -19.43 15.39 -25.18
CA LYS A 226 -20.18 14.52 -26.10
C LYS A 226 -20.67 13.28 -25.34
N PRO A 227 -21.91 12.83 -25.56
CA PRO A 227 -22.48 11.66 -24.85
C PRO A 227 -21.59 10.43 -24.93
N GLU A 228 -21.03 10.17 -26.11
CA GLU A 228 -20.16 9.01 -26.35
C GLU A 228 -18.84 9.05 -25.56
N ILE A 229 -18.29 10.24 -25.31
CA ILE A 229 -17.11 10.41 -24.44
C ILE A 229 -17.51 10.24 -22.98
N THR A 230 -18.67 10.76 -22.60
CA THR A 230 -19.21 10.63 -21.24
C THR A 230 -19.48 9.16 -20.87
N GLU A 231 -20.03 8.39 -21.80
CA GLU A 231 -20.29 6.95 -21.63
C GLU A 231 -19.00 6.13 -21.46
N LEU A 232 -17.92 6.49 -22.17
CA LEU A 232 -16.62 5.85 -22.01
C LEU A 232 -15.93 6.23 -20.70
N THR A 233 -16.11 7.46 -20.24
CA THR A 233 -15.38 8.01 -19.09
C THR A 233 -15.98 7.66 -17.74
N ASN A 234 -17.30 7.54 -17.62
CA ASN A 234 -17.95 7.21 -16.35
C ASN A 234 -17.44 5.89 -15.73
N PRO A 235 -17.35 4.76 -16.46
CA PRO A 235 -16.77 3.53 -15.92
C PRO A 235 -15.31 3.69 -15.50
N LEU A 236 -14.52 4.47 -16.24
CA LEU A 236 -13.12 4.74 -15.92
C LEU A 236 -12.98 5.53 -14.61
N LYS A 237 -13.83 6.54 -14.41
CA LYS A 237 -13.87 7.33 -13.18
C LYS A 237 -14.23 6.46 -11.98
N GLU A 238 -15.22 5.59 -12.11
CA GLU A 238 -15.63 4.67 -11.05
C GLU A 238 -14.53 3.67 -10.67
N ILE A 239 -13.88 3.05 -11.66
CA ILE A 239 -12.75 2.15 -11.41
C ILE A 239 -11.59 2.92 -10.76
N SER A 240 -11.19 4.06 -11.33
CA SER A 240 -10.11 4.89 -10.77
C SER A 240 -10.40 5.29 -9.32
N LYS A 241 -11.60 5.82 -9.04
CA LYS A 241 -12.01 6.22 -7.69
C LYS A 241 -11.94 5.06 -6.69
N LYS A 242 -12.47 3.90 -7.06
CA LYS A 242 -12.47 2.72 -6.18
C LYS A 242 -11.06 2.16 -5.98
N SER A 243 -10.25 2.06 -7.03
CA SER A 243 -8.84 1.64 -6.94
C SER A 243 -8.05 2.58 -6.03
N LEU A 244 -8.15 3.89 -6.24
CA LEU A 244 -7.43 4.89 -5.46
C LEU A 244 -7.85 4.87 -3.98
N SER A 245 -9.14 4.65 -3.68
CA SER A 245 -9.62 4.48 -2.31
C SER A 245 -8.99 3.26 -1.64
N LEU A 246 -9.07 2.09 -2.28
CA LEU A 246 -8.54 0.83 -1.75
C LEU A 246 -7.02 0.88 -1.54
N LEU A 247 -6.29 1.45 -2.50
CA LEU A 247 -4.84 1.64 -2.43
C LEU A 247 -4.47 2.62 -1.31
N SER A 248 -5.20 3.73 -1.17
CA SER A 248 -5.00 4.69 -0.09
C SER A 248 -5.22 4.05 1.29
N ASP A 249 -6.29 3.28 1.46
CA ASP A 249 -6.61 2.60 2.73
C ASP A 249 -5.53 1.58 3.10
N LEU A 250 -5.08 0.77 2.14
CA LEU A 250 -3.98 -0.18 2.34
C LEU A 250 -2.68 0.56 2.69
N ARG A 251 -2.32 1.60 1.93
CA ARG A 251 -1.13 2.42 2.16
C ARG A 251 -1.12 3.02 3.57
N ASN A 252 -2.25 3.54 4.02
CA ASN A 252 -2.40 4.12 5.34
C ASN A 252 -2.23 3.06 6.43
N SER A 253 -2.82 1.88 6.23
CA SER A 253 -2.72 0.76 7.18
C SER A 253 -1.27 0.24 7.28
N LEU A 254 -0.56 0.10 6.16
CA LEU A 254 0.86 -0.25 6.14
C LEU A 254 1.72 0.80 6.85
N ASN A 255 1.51 2.09 6.54
CA ASN A 255 2.24 3.18 7.18
C ASN A 255 1.97 3.27 8.69
N GLN A 256 0.75 2.94 9.14
CA GLN A 256 0.44 2.90 10.56
C GLN A 256 1.30 1.86 11.28
N ILE A 257 1.47 0.68 10.71
CA ILE A 257 2.33 -0.37 11.29
C ILE A 257 3.78 0.09 11.31
N ILE A 258 4.29 0.56 10.18
CA ILE A 258 5.68 1.03 10.01
C ILE A 258 6.03 2.13 11.02
N ARG A 259 5.10 3.04 11.32
CA ARG A 259 5.36 4.26 12.13
C ARG A 259 5.04 4.11 13.61
N TYR A 260 3.99 3.37 13.95
CA TYR A 260 3.44 3.37 15.31
C TYR A 260 3.65 2.07 16.07
N GLU A 261 4.03 0.99 15.39
CA GLU A 261 4.39 -0.25 16.08
C GLU A 261 5.89 -0.27 16.36
N GLY A 262 6.24 -0.63 17.61
CA GLY A 262 7.63 -0.76 18.05
C GLY A 262 8.13 -2.21 18.13
N GLU A 263 7.23 -3.19 18.05
CA GLU A 263 7.55 -4.61 18.09
C GLU A 263 6.45 -5.46 17.42
N LEU A 264 6.80 -6.66 16.97
CA LEU A 264 5.84 -7.63 16.42
C LEU A 264 4.80 -8.06 17.46
N LYS A 265 3.53 -7.90 17.11
CA LYS A 265 2.39 -8.40 17.90
C LYS A 265 2.15 -9.89 17.63
N GLY A 266 1.72 -10.65 18.63
CA GLY A 266 1.33 -12.06 18.45
C GLY A 266 2.46 -13.09 18.61
N LYS A 267 2.24 -14.30 18.07
CA LYS A 267 3.21 -15.39 18.11
C LYS A 267 4.19 -15.23 16.94
N CYS A 268 5.49 -15.16 17.27
CA CYS A 268 6.56 -15.09 16.30
C CYS A 268 7.19 -16.47 16.17
N ASN A 269 6.82 -17.21 15.13
CA ASN A 269 7.34 -18.57 14.89
C ASN A 269 8.83 -18.55 14.52
N TYR A 270 9.34 -17.42 14.03
CA TYR A 270 10.77 -17.17 13.78
C TYR A 270 11.64 -17.24 15.04
N LEU A 271 11.04 -17.09 16.23
CA LEU A 271 11.74 -17.13 17.52
C LEU A 271 11.57 -18.46 18.26
N GLN A 272 10.86 -19.43 17.67
CA GLN A 272 10.78 -20.78 18.21
C GLN A 272 12.04 -21.56 17.77
N VAL A 273 13.12 -21.32 18.50
CA VAL A 273 14.27 -22.22 18.59
C VAL A 273 14.19 -22.94 19.93
#